data_AF-X0X417-F1
#
_entry.id   AF-X0X417-F1
#
_cell.length_a   1.000
_cell.length_b   1.000
_cell.length_c   1.000
_cell.angle_alpha   90.00
_cell.angle_beta   90.00
_cell.angle_gamma   90.00
#
_symmetry.space_group_name_H-M   'P 1'
#
loop_
_entity.id
_entity.type
_entity.pdbx_description
1 polymer ?
#
loop_
_entity_poly.entity_id
_entity_poly.type
_entity_poly.pdbx_seq_one_letter_code
_entity_poly.pdbx_strand_id
1 'polypeptide(L)'
;IEGLDILNGGTYVCIEGPRFSTRAESKMFRQWGGDIIGMTTYPEVVLAAEKEIFYSCIAMVTDLDVWAGECQNCGVVEIKEYCETCGGPVKKLAVSIEEILNTMEKNSVNLMKMLELTIPKIDFENECTCKHSLSGSII
;
A
#
# COMPACT_ATOMS: atom_id res chain seq x y z
N ILE A 1 2.27 18.92 0.38
CA ILE A 1 3.70 18.69 0.07
C ILE A 1 3.79 18.73 -1.45
N GLU A 2 4.44 19.75 -2.02
CA GLU A 2 4.44 19.93 -3.48
C GLU A 2 5.47 19.03 -4.16
N GLY A 3 5.12 18.51 -5.34
CA GLY A 3 6.01 17.71 -6.18
C GLY A 3 6.17 16.24 -5.78
N LEU A 4 5.32 15.71 -4.89
CA LEU A 4 5.20 14.27 -4.62
C LEU A 4 3.83 13.78 -5.06
N ASP A 5 3.80 12.61 -5.69
CA ASP A 5 2.54 11.92 -6.01
C ASP A 5 2.07 11.17 -4.76
N ILE A 6 1.01 11.68 -4.13
CA ILE A 6 0.49 11.19 -2.85
C ILE A 6 -1.00 10.95 -3.00
N LEU A 7 -1.42 9.73 -2.66
CA LEU A 7 -2.82 9.37 -2.51
C LEU A 7 -3.18 9.37 -1.02
N ASN A 8 -4.28 10.03 -0.68
CA ASN A 8 -4.78 10.07 0.69
C ASN A 8 -5.74 8.90 0.94
N GLY A 9 -5.43 8.09 1.94
CA GLY A 9 -6.23 6.94 2.33
C GLY A 9 -5.97 5.70 1.48
N GLY A 10 -6.74 4.65 1.76
CA GLY A 10 -6.63 3.34 1.14
C GLY A 10 -6.73 2.23 2.17
N THR A 11 -7.28 1.09 1.76
CA THR A 11 -7.43 -0.12 2.58
C THR A 11 -6.21 -1.00 2.39
N TYR A 12 -5.43 -1.18 3.45
CA TYR A 12 -4.28 -2.08 3.45
C TYR A 12 -4.72 -3.52 3.74
N VAL A 13 -4.39 -4.43 2.83
CA VAL A 13 -4.54 -5.88 3.02
C VAL A 13 -3.22 -6.43 3.55
N CYS A 14 -3.24 -6.90 4.80
CA CYS A 14 -2.09 -7.58 5.39
C CYS A 14 -2.19 -9.08 5.16
N ILE A 15 -1.19 -9.65 4.47
CA ILE A 15 -1.05 -11.10 4.29
C ILE A 15 0.12 -11.63 5.12
N GLU A 16 0.15 -12.94 5.37
CA GLU A 16 1.21 -13.57 6.16
C GLU A 16 2.59 -13.54 5.48
N GLY A 17 2.65 -13.68 4.15
CA GLY A 17 3.90 -13.89 3.43
C GLY A 17 4.53 -15.28 3.70
N PRO A 18 5.80 -15.52 3.35
CA PRO A 18 6.71 -14.65 2.59
C PRO A 18 6.49 -14.72 1.07
N ARG A 19 5.59 -15.60 0.61
CA ARG A 19 5.21 -15.68 -0.81
C ARG A 19 4.36 -14.47 -1.20
N PHE A 20 4.46 -14.05 -2.46
CA PHE A 20 3.47 -13.17 -3.06
C PHE A 20 2.12 -13.87 -3.23
N SER A 21 1.10 -13.05 -3.45
CA SER A 21 -0.27 -13.51 -3.70
C SER A 21 -0.35 -14.29 -5.01
N THR A 22 -1.27 -15.23 -5.05
CA THR A 22 -1.77 -15.79 -6.30
C THR A 22 -2.71 -14.78 -6.97
N ARG A 23 -2.98 -14.96 -8.27
CA ARG A 23 -3.92 -14.09 -9.00
C ARG A 23 -5.34 -14.13 -8.42
N ALA A 24 -5.76 -15.31 -7.94
CA ALA A 24 -7.07 -15.46 -7.32
C ALA A 24 -7.16 -14.69 -6.01
N GLU A 25 -6.12 -14.74 -5.18
CA GLU A 25 -6.02 -13.94 -3.95
C GLU A 25 -6.00 -12.44 -4.26
N SER A 26 -5.16 -11.99 -5.18
CA SER A 26 -5.10 -10.58 -5.60
C SER A 26 -6.45 -10.06 -6.10
N LYS A 27 -7.16 -10.86 -6.90
CA LYS A 27 -8.53 -10.55 -7.34
C LYS A 27 -9.52 -10.48 -6.18
N MET A 28 -9.45 -11.43 -5.25
CA MET A 28 -10.30 -11.46 -4.06
C MET A 28 -10.08 -10.22 -3.20
N PHE A 29 -8.83 -9.83 -2.94
CA PHE A 29 -8.51 -8.64 -2.17
C PHE A 29 -9.05 -7.35 -2.80
N ARG A 30 -8.94 -7.21 -4.12
CA ARG A 30 -9.57 -6.09 -4.85
C ARG A 30 -11.09 -6.11 -4.75
N GLN A 31 -11.72 -7.27 -4.78
CA GLN A 31 -13.18 -7.40 -4.57
C GLN A 31 -13.60 -7.04 -3.14
N TRP A 32 -12.72 -7.24 -2.15
CA TRP A 32 -12.93 -6.80 -0.77
C TRP A 32 -12.71 -5.30 -0.57
N GLY A 33 -12.26 -4.58 -1.61
CA GLY A 33 -11.94 -3.15 -1.52
C GLY A 33 -10.53 -2.88 -0.99
N GLY A 34 -9.61 -3.86 -1.07
CA GLY A 34 -8.20 -3.64 -0.79
C GLY A 34 -7.53 -2.79 -1.87
N ASP A 35 -6.85 -1.72 -1.45
CA ASP A 35 -6.16 -0.78 -2.34
C ASP A 35 -4.66 -1.08 -2.44
N ILE A 36 -4.06 -1.48 -1.32
CA ILE A 36 -2.63 -1.81 -1.20
C ILE A 36 -2.46 -3.11 -0.42
N ILE A 37 -1.36 -3.81 -0.65
CA ILE A 37 -1.05 -5.08 -0.01
C ILE A 37 0.35 -5.06 0.59
N GLY A 38 0.53 -5.75 1.70
CA GLY A 38 1.84 -6.05 2.25
C GLY A 38 1.74 -7.01 3.44
N MET A 39 2.78 -7.06 4.27
CA MET A 39 2.97 -8.14 5.24
C MET A 39 3.23 -7.67 6.68
N THR A 40 3.18 -6.36 6.96
CA THR A 40 3.72 -5.81 8.23
C THR A 40 2.76 -4.95 9.04
N THR A 41 1.76 -4.31 8.41
CA THR A 41 0.88 -3.36 9.13
C THR A 41 0.08 -4.03 10.25
N TYR A 42 -0.30 -5.29 10.09
CA TYR A 42 -0.82 -6.11 11.19
C TYR A 42 0.29 -7.07 11.66
N PRO A 43 0.53 -7.21 12.98
CA PRO A 43 -0.22 -6.62 14.10
C PRO A 43 0.29 -5.23 14.56
N GLU A 44 1.22 -4.59 13.85
CA GLU A 44 1.86 -3.33 14.27
C GLU A 44 0.86 -2.23 14.68
N VAL A 45 -0.16 -1.98 13.86
CA VAL A 45 -1.20 -0.96 14.12
C VAL A 45 -2.02 -1.27 15.38
N VAL A 46 -2.30 -2.54 15.64
CA VAL A 46 -3.09 -2.97 16.81
C VAL A 46 -2.25 -2.82 18.07
N LEU A 47 -0.99 -3.25 18.03
CA LEU A 47 -0.08 -3.10 19.16
C LEU A 47 0.18 -1.63 19.50
N ALA A 48 0.27 -0.75 18.50
CA ALA A 48 0.39 0.69 18.72
C ALA A 48 -0.87 1.26 19.41
N ALA A 49 -2.06 0.85 18.96
CA ALA A 49 -3.32 1.27 19.58
C ALA A 49 -3.46 0.77 21.03
N GLU A 50 -3.06 -0.48 21.33
CA GLU A 50 -3.04 -1.02 22.70
C GLU A 50 -2.08 -0.27 23.64
N LYS A 51 -1.07 0.40 23.08
CA LYS A 51 -0.13 1.25 23.82
C LYS A 51 -0.50 2.73 23.79
N GLU A 52 -1.68 3.07 23.27
CA GLU A 52 -2.16 4.45 23.10
C GLU A 52 -1.16 5.33 22.32
N ILE A 53 -0.42 4.71 21.39
CA ILE A 53 0.54 5.39 20.50
C ILE A 53 -0.21 5.82 19.23
N PHE A 54 -0.10 7.10 18.87
CA PHE A 54 -0.62 7.59 17.59
C PHE A 54 0.13 6.95 16.43
N TYR A 55 -0.60 6.22 15.60
CA TYR A 55 -0.07 5.46 14.49
C TYR A 55 -0.58 6.02 13.16
N SER A 56 0.33 6.20 12.20
CA SER A 56 0.00 6.49 10.81
C SER A 56 0.91 5.68 9.91
N CYS A 57 0.33 5.06 8.88
CA CYS A 57 1.08 4.31 7.89
C CYS A 57 1.42 5.21 6.69
N ILE A 58 2.67 5.13 6.23
CA ILE A 58 3.09 5.65 4.94
C ILE A 58 3.42 4.45 4.07
N ALA A 59 2.56 4.13 3.11
CA ALA A 59 2.75 3.02 2.20
C ALA A 59 3.38 3.49 0.88
N MET A 60 4.55 2.97 0.56
CA MET A 60 5.19 3.17 -0.74
C MET A 60 4.77 2.05 -1.68
N VAL A 61 4.09 2.41 -2.79
CA VAL A 61 3.70 1.43 -3.81
C VAL A 61 4.94 1.04 -4.62
N THR A 62 5.33 -0.23 -4.54
CA THR A 62 6.53 -0.77 -5.20
C THR A 62 6.23 -1.45 -6.53
N ASP A 63 5.04 -2.04 -6.63
CA ASP A 63 4.55 -2.82 -7.75
C ASP A 63 3.01 -2.89 -7.66
N LEU A 64 2.40 -3.56 -8.63
CA LEU A 64 0.94 -3.68 -8.75
C LEU A 64 0.43 -5.08 -8.42
N ASP A 65 1.19 -5.87 -7.65
CA ASP A 65 0.90 -7.28 -7.38
C ASP A 65 0.68 -8.08 -8.69
N VAL A 66 0.20 -9.31 -8.59
CA VAL A 66 0.08 -10.23 -9.74
C VAL A 66 -1.19 -10.05 -10.59
N TRP A 67 -2.07 -9.10 -10.25
CA TRP A 67 -3.30 -8.84 -11.02
C TRP A 67 -3.07 -8.01 -12.28
N ALA A 68 -2.01 -7.19 -12.29
CA ALA A 68 -1.78 -6.20 -13.32
C ALA A 68 -1.09 -6.79 -14.57
N GLY A 69 -1.51 -6.27 -15.72
CA GLY A 69 -0.83 -6.42 -17.00
C GLY A 69 -0.75 -5.08 -17.70
N GLU A 70 0.13 -5.00 -18.69
CA GLU A 70 0.36 -3.79 -19.48
C GLU A 70 -0.16 -4.00 -20.91
N CYS A 71 -1.07 -3.12 -21.33
CA CYS A 71 -1.52 -3.01 -22.69
C CYS A 71 -0.95 -1.74 -23.33
N GLN A 72 -0.33 -1.86 -24.51
CA GLN A 72 0.31 -0.72 -25.20
C GLN A 72 -0.65 0.47 -25.44
N ASN A 73 -1.93 0.20 -25.67
CA ASN A 73 -2.90 1.24 -26.01
C ASN A 73 -3.70 1.75 -24.81
N CYS A 74 -3.80 0.97 -23.74
CA CYS A 74 -4.70 1.25 -22.60
C CYS A 74 -3.97 1.40 -21.27
N GLY A 75 -2.66 1.17 -21.21
CA GLY A 75 -1.88 1.21 -19.98
C GLY A 75 -2.10 -0.02 -19.11
N VAL A 76 -2.22 0.18 -17.81
CA VAL A 76 -2.39 -0.88 -16.81
C VAL A 76 -3.82 -1.45 -16.89
N VAL A 77 -3.93 -2.76 -17.07
CA VAL A 77 -5.19 -3.51 -17.17
C VAL A 77 -5.13 -4.79 -16.36
N GLU A 78 -6.27 -5.45 -16.16
CA GLU A 78 -6.27 -6.81 -15.58
C GLU A 78 -5.60 -7.79 -16.54
N ILE A 79 -4.73 -8.64 -15.99
CA ILE A 79 -3.94 -9.61 -16.74
C ILE A 79 -4.81 -10.66 -17.44
N LYS A 80 -4.88 -10.55 -18.77
CA LYS A 80 -5.59 -11.47 -19.69
C LYS A 80 -4.70 -11.73 -20.91
N GLU A 81 -5.16 -12.53 -21.86
CA GLU A 81 -4.43 -12.72 -23.13
C GLU A 81 -4.54 -11.47 -24.03
N TYR A 82 -5.73 -10.88 -24.05
CA TYR A 82 -6.06 -9.67 -24.79
C TYR A 82 -6.77 -8.66 -23.89
N CYS A 83 -6.55 -7.38 -24.16
CA CYS A 83 -7.21 -6.28 -23.46
C CYS A 83 -8.68 -6.24 -23.85
N GLU A 84 -9.58 -6.18 -22.87
CA GLU A 84 -11.02 -6.14 -23.12
C GLU A 84 -11.47 -4.84 -23.80
N THR A 85 -10.71 -3.76 -23.63
CA THR A 85 -11.06 -2.44 -24.18
C THR A 85 -10.65 -2.28 -25.64
N CYS A 86 -9.43 -2.71 -26.01
CA CYS A 86 -8.87 -2.46 -27.34
C CYS A 86 -8.53 -3.72 -28.14
N GLY A 87 -8.65 -4.92 -27.55
CA GLY A 87 -8.26 -6.19 -28.17
C GLY A 87 -6.76 -6.40 -28.35
N GLY A 88 -5.92 -5.46 -27.91
CA GLY A 88 -4.45 -5.57 -28.02
C GLY A 88 -3.87 -6.62 -27.06
N PRO A 89 -2.66 -7.13 -27.33
CA PRO A 89 -2.00 -8.09 -26.45
C PRO A 89 -1.67 -7.45 -25.09
N VAL A 90 -1.81 -8.22 -24.01
CA VAL A 90 -1.47 -7.78 -22.66
C VAL A 90 -0.19 -8.48 -22.20
N LYS A 91 0.83 -7.70 -21.87
CA LYS A 91 2.06 -8.19 -21.28
C LYS A 91 1.88 -8.35 -19.77
N LYS A 92 2.31 -9.48 -19.23
CA LYS A 92 2.24 -9.73 -17.79
C LYS A 92 3.25 -8.84 -17.07
N LEU A 93 2.81 -8.12 -16.04
CA LEU A 93 3.69 -7.48 -15.07
C LEU A 93 3.93 -8.53 -13.97
N ALA A 94 5.16 -9.03 -13.89
CA ALA A 94 5.53 -10.04 -12.92
C ALA A 94 6.19 -9.36 -11.72
N VAL A 95 5.72 -9.66 -10.52
CA VAL A 95 6.33 -9.15 -9.29
C VAL A 95 7.67 -9.84 -9.07
N SER A 96 8.72 -9.06 -8.86
CA SER A 96 10.05 -9.56 -8.54
C SER A 96 10.68 -8.74 -7.40
N ILE A 97 11.52 -9.42 -6.62
CA ILE A 97 12.25 -8.76 -5.52
C ILE A 97 13.15 -7.64 -6.08
N GLU A 98 13.77 -7.86 -7.24
CA GLU A 98 14.64 -6.87 -7.87
C GLU A 98 13.87 -5.61 -8.29
N GLU A 99 12.69 -5.75 -8.87
CA GLU A 99 11.83 -4.61 -9.20
C GLU A 99 11.40 -3.84 -7.95
N ILE A 100 11.00 -4.56 -6.89
CA ILE A 100 10.63 -3.95 -5.61
C ILE A 100 11.79 -3.13 -5.06
N LEU A 101 12.98 -3.72 -4.96
CA LEU A 101 14.17 -3.05 -4.43
C LEU A 101 14.54 -1.82 -5.27
N ASN A 102 14.49 -1.93 -6.59
CA ASN A 102 14.77 -0.82 -7.50
C ASN A 102 13.75 0.32 -7.34
N THR A 103 12.47 0.01 -7.19
CA THR A 103 11.42 1.01 -6.96
C THR A 103 11.57 1.67 -5.59
N MET A 104 11.90 0.89 -4.55
CA MET A 104 12.16 1.42 -3.21
C MET A 104 13.36 2.36 -3.20
N GLU A 105 14.46 2.01 -3.86
CA GLU A 105 15.65 2.85 -3.93
C GLU A 105 15.34 4.19 -4.61
N LYS A 106 14.66 4.16 -5.77
CA LYS A 106 14.25 5.36 -6.51
C LYS A 106 13.34 6.29 -5.69
N ASN A 107 12.44 5.73 -4.88
CA ASN A 107 11.45 6.49 -4.13
C ASN A 107 11.86 6.80 -2.68
N SER A 108 12.98 6.25 -2.20
CA SER A 108 13.48 6.46 -0.84
C SER A 108 13.69 7.95 -0.52
N VAL A 109 14.21 8.73 -1.47
CA VAL A 109 14.42 10.18 -1.33
C VAL A 109 13.10 10.92 -1.15
N ASN A 110 12.04 10.48 -1.84
CA ASN A 110 10.72 11.08 -1.72
C ASN A 110 10.14 10.84 -0.33
N LEU A 111 10.31 9.63 0.21
CA LEU A 111 9.89 9.29 1.58
C LEU A 111 10.65 10.13 2.61
N MET A 112 11.98 10.26 2.48
CA MET A 112 12.80 11.08 3.38
C MET A 112 12.33 12.54 3.39
N LYS A 113 12.16 13.13 2.20
CA LYS A 113 11.65 14.50 2.06
C LYS A 113 10.26 14.65 2.70
N MET A 114 9.41 13.64 2.56
CA MET A 114 8.08 13.66 3.16
C MET A 114 8.13 13.67 4.68
N LEU A 115 9.00 12.85 5.29
CA LEU A 115 9.21 12.82 6.74
C LEU A 115 9.78 14.15 7.24
N GLU A 116 10.81 14.68 6.58
CA GLU A 116 11.44 15.98 6.93
C GLU A 116 10.44 17.13 6.92
N LEU A 117 9.50 17.14 5.97
CA LEU A 117 8.48 18.19 5.87
C LEU A 117 7.28 17.99 6.80
N THR A 118 7.04 16.76 7.27
CA THR A 118 5.85 16.40 8.06
C THR A 118 6.14 16.39 9.55
N ILE A 119 7.26 15.80 9.99
CA ILE A 119 7.60 15.66 11.41
C ILE A 119 7.56 17.00 12.17
N PRO A 120 8.13 18.12 11.66
CA PRO A 120 8.07 19.40 12.36
C PRO A 120 6.66 20.00 12.48
N LYS A 121 5.69 19.48 11.72
CA LYS A 121 4.29 19.91 11.73
C LYS A 121 3.40 19.00 12.57
N ILE A 122 3.93 17.90 13.09
CA ILE A 122 3.20 17.02 13.99
C ILE A 122 3.00 17.79 15.29
N ASP A 123 1.74 17.93 15.67
CA ASP A 123 1.36 18.47 16.96
C ASP A 123 1.40 17.35 17.99
N PHE A 124 2.35 17.45 18.92
CA PHE A 124 2.53 16.49 20.00
C PHE A 124 1.75 16.86 21.26
N GLU A 125 1.15 18.06 21.32
CA GLU A 125 0.40 18.54 22.49
C GLU A 125 -1.09 18.24 22.38
N ASN A 126 -1.65 18.20 21.17
CA ASN A 126 -3.05 17.88 20.95
C ASN A 126 -3.37 16.38 21.13
N GLU A 127 -4.45 16.09 21.86
CA GLU A 127 -4.97 14.72 21.99
C GLU A 127 -5.79 14.35 20.73
N CYS A 128 -5.36 13.30 20.02
CA CYS A 128 -6.17 12.66 18.98
C CYS A 128 -7.35 11.92 19.62
N THR A 129 -8.52 11.97 18.99
CA THR A 129 -9.70 11.17 19.36
C THR A 129 -9.42 9.66 19.38
N CYS A 130 -8.37 9.22 18.70
CA CYS A 130 -7.92 7.84 18.61
C CYS A 130 -7.19 7.32 19.87
N LYS A 131 -6.72 8.20 20.78
CA LYS A 131 -5.89 7.83 21.95
C LYS A 131 -6.50 6.73 22.80
N HIS A 132 -7.80 6.88 23.08
CA HIS A 132 -8.58 6.00 23.94
C HIS A 132 -9.57 5.14 23.12
N SER A 133 -9.27 4.92 21.84
CA SER A 133 -10.15 4.18 20.93
C SER A 133 -10.43 2.73 21.37
N LEU A 134 -9.51 2.14 22.16
CA LEU A 134 -9.67 0.79 22.72
C LEU A 134 -10.20 0.77 24.16
N SER A 135 -10.50 1.93 24.76
CA SER A 135 -11.04 1.97 26.12
C SER A 135 -12.37 1.21 26.18
N GLY A 136 -12.45 0.23 27.10
CA GLY A 136 -13.61 -0.65 27.27
C GLY A 136 -13.66 -1.86 26.33
N SER A 137 -12.72 -2.00 25.38
CA SER A 137 -12.58 -3.21 24.55
C SER A 137 -11.58 -4.21 25.14
N ILE A 138 -10.73 -3.75 26.05
CA ILE A 138 -9.78 -4.56 26.81
C ILE A 138 -10.43 -4.86 28.17
N ILE A 139 -10.65 -6.14 28.48
CA ILE A 139 -11.21 -6.61 29.76
C ILE A 139 -10.08 -6.77 30.77
#